data_AF-A0A9E5HWC7-F1
#
_entry.id   AF-A0A9E5HWC7-F1
#
_cell.length_a   1.000
_cell.length_b   1.000
_cell.length_c   1.000
_cell.angle_alpha   90.00
_cell.angle_beta   90.00
_cell.angle_gamma   90.00
#
_symmetry.space_group_name_H-M   'P 1'
#
loop_
_entity.id
_entity.type
_entity.pdbx_description
1 polymer ?
#
loop_
_entity_poly.entity_id
_entity_poly.type
_entity_poly.pdbx_seq_one_letter_code
_entity_poly.pdbx_strand_id
1 'polypeptide(L)' 'TSEMVIKTALMGIPILVSRSGFTAWGADLAKDLGMTLIGRLRGKRFLCLSGSERLIWDVEVSQSEKTTTTNIIEPKS' A
#
# COMPACT_ATOMS: atom_id res chain seq x y z
N THR A 1 1.80 -8.48 10.10
CA THR A 1 1.67 -9.89 10.51
C THR A 1 1.03 -10.61 9.36
N SER A 2 1.48 -11.83 9.08
CA SER A 2 0.95 -12.61 7.96
C SER A 2 -0.25 -13.46 8.38
N GLU A 3 -0.40 -13.73 9.68
CA GLU A 3 -1.54 -14.43 10.26
C GLU A 3 -2.86 -13.73 9.94
N MET A 4 -2.87 -12.40 9.89
CA MET A 4 -4.06 -11.64 9.49
C MET A 4 -4.45 -11.91 8.03
N VAL A 5 -3.46 -12.00 7.13
CA VAL A 5 -3.68 -12.28 5.71
C VAL A 5 -4.21 -13.71 5.54
N ILE A 6 -3.55 -14.68 6.16
CA ILE A 6 -3.94 -16.10 6.12
C ILE A 6 -5.37 -16.29 6.64
N LYS A 7 -5.69 -15.74 7.82
CA LYS A 7 -7.04 -15.87 8.39
C LYS A 7 -8.10 -15.27 7.49
N THR A 8 -7.82 -14.10 6.91
CA THR A 8 -8.76 -13.40 6.04
C THR A 8 -8.99 -14.16 4.73
N ALA A 9 -7.94 -14.72 4.15
CA ALA A 9 -8.02 -15.60 2.98
C ALA A 9 -8.86 -16.86 3.26
N LEU A 10 -8.61 -17.53 4.40
CA LEU A 10 -9.36 -18.72 4.81
C LEU A 10 -10.84 -18.43 5.07
N MET A 11 -11.16 -17.21 5.52
CA MET A 11 -12.54 -16.74 5.66
C MET A 11 -13.19 -16.33 4.33
N GLY A 12 -12.48 -16.40 3.20
CA GLY A 12 -12.98 -16.00 1.89
C GLY A 12 -13.19 -14.49 1.74
N ILE A 13 -12.55 -13.68 2.58
CA ILE A 13 -12.66 -12.22 2.52
C ILE A 13 -11.62 -11.69 1.52
N PRO A 14 -12.03 -11.05 0.40
CA PRO A 14 -11.10 -10.68 -0.67
C PRO A 14 -10.30 -9.40 -0.40
N ILE A 15 -10.72 -8.57 0.57
CA ILE A 15 -10.13 -7.26 0.84
C ILE A 15 -9.79 -7.12 2.33
N LEU A 16 -8.53 -6.81 2.63
CA LEU A 16 -8.05 -6.55 3.99
C LEU A 16 -7.46 -5.14 4.10
N VAL A 17 -7.95 -4.38 5.06
CA VAL A 17 -7.60 -2.97 5.26
C VAL A 17 -7.10 -2.75 6.69
N SER A 18 -5.99 -2.01 6.86
CA SER A 18 -5.43 -1.69 8.17
C SER A 18 -4.80 -0.30 8.25
N ARG A 19 -5.01 0.38 9.39
CA ARG A 19 -4.31 1.65 9.71
C ARG A 19 -2.80 1.46 9.87
N SER A 20 -2.38 0.28 10.30
CA SER A 20 -0.98 -0.08 10.44
C SER A 20 -0.40 -0.56 9.12
N GLY A 21 0.93 -0.72 9.07
CA GLY A 21 1.59 -1.39 7.95
C GLY A 21 1.47 -2.91 8.04
N PHE A 22 1.78 -3.59 6.94
CA PHE A 22 1.97 -5.03 6.91
C PHE A 22 3.45 -5.36 6.82
N THR A 23 3.78 -6.61 7.11
CA THR A 23 5.11 -7.18 6.90
C THR A 23 5.30 -7.49 5.42
N ALA A 24 6.54 -7.44 4.91
CA ALA A 24 6.84 -7.75 3.50
C ALA A 24 6.24 -9.10 3.08
N TRP A 25 6.53 -10.15 3.85
CA TRP A 25 5.96 -11.47 3.62
C TRP A 25 4.41 -11.50 3.61
N GLY A 26 3.76 -10.66 4.43
CA GLY A 26 2.30 -10.58 4.44
C GLY A 26 1.74 -9.91 3.18
N ALA A 27 2.45 -8.92 2.63
CA ALA A 27 2.10 -8.30 1.36
C ALA A 27 2.30 -9.25 0.18
N ASP A 28 3.42 -9.97 0.14
CA ASP A 28 3.71 -10.97 -0.89
C ASP A 28 2.66 -12.08 -0.87
N LEU A 29 2.33 -12.59 0.32
CA LEU A 29 1.29 -13.61 0.46
C LEU A 29 -0.08 -13.13 -0.02
N ALA A 30 -0.46 -11.88 0.28
CA ALA A 30 -1.73 -11.32 -0.20
C ALA A 30 -1.77 -11.21 -1.73
N LYS A 31 -0.63 -10.91 -2.36
CA LYS A 31 -0.48 -10.90 -3.83
C LYS A 31 -0.66 -12.29 -4.42
N ASP A 32 0.00 -13.30 -3.85
CA ASP A 32 -0.09 -14.69 -4.32
C ASP A 32 -1.51 -15.26 -4.16
N LEU A 33 -2.21 -14.88 -3.09
CA LEU A 33 -3.60 -15.25 -2.83
C LEU A 33 -4.60 -14.40 -3.63
N GLY A 34 -4.14 -13.44 -4.43
CA GLY A 34 -4.99 -12.55 -5.21
C GLY A 34 -5.87 -11.62 -4.37
N MET A 35 -5.52 -11.36 -3.11
CA MET A 35 -6.27 -10.48 -2.23
C MET A 35 -5.95 -9.00 -2.51
N THR A 36 -6.87 -8.10 -2.18
CA THR A 36 -6.57 -6.67 -2.09
C THR A 36 -6.13 -6.32 -0.67
N LEU A 37 -4.90 -5.83 -0.52
CA LEU A 37 -4.33 -5.48 0.78
C LEU A 37 -4.04 -3.98 0.83
N ILE A 38 -4.63 -3.28 1.80
CA ILE A 38 -4.45 -1.84 1.98
C ILE A 38 -3.93 -1.54 3.39
N GLY A 39 -2.76 -0.92 3.47
CA GLY A 39 -2.09 -0.54 4.70
C GLY A 39 -1.92 0.96 4.86
N ARG A 40 -1.44 1.37 6.05
CA ARG A 40 -1.06 2.75 6.36
C ARG A 40 -2.20 3.77 6.16
N LEU A 41 -3.45 3.36 6.39
CA LEU A 41 -4.61 4.26 6.22
C LEU A 41 -4.53 5.44 7.19
N ARG A 42 -4.51 6.67 6.65
CA ARG A 42 -4.46 7.95 7.36
C ARG A 42 -5.24 9.03 6.61
N GLY A 43 -6.49 9.27 7.02
CA GLY A 43 -7.37 10.24 6.36
C GLY A 43 -7.59 9.86 4.89
N LYS A 44 -7.31 10.79 3.97
CA LYS A 44 -7.40 10.57 2.51
C LYS A 44 -6.17 9.88 1.88
N ARG A 45 -5.26 9.34 2.70
CA ARG A 45 -4.02 8.69 2.24
C ARG A 45 -3.99 7.23 2.68
N PHE A 46 -3.55 6.35 1.79
CA PHE A 46 -3.36 4.93 2.07
C PHE A 46 -2.31 4.35 1.11
N LEU A 47 -1.85 3.13 1.40
CA LEU A 47 -0.99 2.36 0.51
C LEU A 47 -1.70 1.06 0.10
N CYS A 48 -1.94 0.89 -1.19
CA CYS A 48 -2.36 -0.40 -1.75
C CYS A 48 -1.11 -1.25 -1.99
N LEU A 49 -1.03 -2.40 -1.32
CA LEU A 49 0.08 -3.35 -1.39
C LEU A 49 -0.18 -4.47 -2.42
N SER A 50 -1.45 -4.82 -2.64
CA SER A 50 -1.89 -5.79 -3.65
C SER A 50 -3.32 -5.50 -4.09
N GLY A 51 -3.69 -5.95 -5.29
CA GLY A 51 -5.07 -5.89 -5.79
C GLY A 51 -5.55 -4.48 -6.15
N SER A 52 -4.65 -3.62 -6.66
CA SER A 52 -4.94 -2.22 -7.01
C SER A 52 -5.91 -2.09 -8.18
N GLU A 53 -5.99 -3.10 -9.03
CA GLU A 53 -6.93 -3.21 -10.15
C GLU A 53 -8.40 -3.23 -9.71
N ARG A 54 -8.68 -3.52 -8.43
CA ARG A 54 -10.04 -3.49 -7.86
C ARG A 54 -10.42 -2.15 -7.24
N LEU A 55 -9.50 -1.18 -7.22
CA LEU A 55 -9.73 0.13 -6.63
C LEU A 55 -10.35 1.09 -7.67
N ILE A 56 -11.43 1.75 -7.27
CA ILE A 56 -12.03 2.86 -8.01
C ILE A 56 -11.61 4.14 -7.29
N TRP A 57 -10.93 5.03 -8.01
CA TRP A 57 -10.46 6.32 -7.47
C TRP A 57 -11.57 7.37 -7.63
N ASP A 58 -12.07 7.88 -6.50
CA ASP A 58 -13.16 8.84 -6.42
C ASP A 58 -12.68 10.27 -6.11
N VAL A 59 -11.38 10.45 -5.88
CA VAL A 59 -10.75 11.74 -5.57
C VAL A 59 -9.65 12.03 -6.58
N GLU A 60 -9.76 13.16 -7.29
CA GLU A 60 -8.65 13.69 -8.07
C GLU A 60 -7.64 14.36 -7.11
N VAL A 61 -6.44 13.80 -7.05
CA VAL A 61 -5.34 14.41 -6.28
C VAL A 61 -4.68 15.47 -7.18
N SER A 62 -4.91 16.75 -6.89
CA SER A 62 -4.18 17.84 -7.55
C SER A 62 -2.67 17.65 -7.28
N GLN A 63 -1.86 17.53 -8.34
CA GLN A 63 -0.42 17.33 -8.23
C GLN A 63 0.27 18.56 -7.62
N SER A 64 0.31 18.68 -6.30
CA SER A 64 1.07 19.74 -5.63
C SER A 64 1.77 19.21 -4.38
N GLU A 65 2.63 18.20 -4.55
CA GLU A 65 3.61 17.80 -3.53
C GLU A 65 4.69 16.91 -4.18
N LYS A 66 5.47 17.50 -5.10
CA LYS A 66 6.81 16.97 -5.41
C LYS A 66 7.73 17.45 -4.30
N THR A 67 8.08 16.58 -3.36
CA THR A 67 9.14 16.85 -2.38
C THR A 67 10.46 17.04 -3.12
N THR A 68 10.91 18.28 -3.14
CA THR A 68 12.27 18.74 -3.38
C THR A 68 13.29 17.80 -2.73
N THR A 69 14.00 17.01 -3.55
CA THR A 69 15.37 16.56 -3.23
C THR A 69 16.30 17.24 -4.22
N THR A 70 16.55 18.52 -3.94
CA THR A 70 17.86 19.16 -3.92
C THR A 70 18.94 18.53 -4.81
N ASN A 71 19.04 19.02 -6.04
CA ASN A 71 20.33 19.26 -6.70
C ASN A 71 21.11 20.29 -5.87
N ILE A 72 22.04 19.86 -5.02
CA ILE A 72 23.16 20.70 -4.57
C ILE A 72 24.42 19.81 -4.52
N ILE A 73 25.50 20.38 -5.09
CA ILE A 73 26.95 20.09 -5.01
C ILE A 73 27.55 18.85 -5.71
N GLU A 74 28.13 19.12 -6.88
CA GLU A 74 29.31 18.44 -7.45
C GLU A 74 30.49 18.41 -6.45
N PRO A 75 31.29 17.33 -6.38
CA PRO A 75 32.64 17.40 -5.86
C PRO A 75 33.61 17.87 -6.96
N LYS A 76 34.23 19.03 -6.75
CA LYS A 76 35.45 19.43 -7.46
C LYS A 76 36.55 18.39 -7.20
N SER A 77 37.10 17.83 -8.27
CA SER A 77 38.49 17.39 -8.41
C SER A 77 38.92 17.66 -9.84
#